data_AF-A0A2W4YF13-F1
#
_entry.id   AF-A0A2W4YF13-F1
#
_cell.length_a   1.000
_cell.length_b   1.000
_cell.length_c   1.000
_cell.angle_alpha   90.00
_cell.angle_beta   90.00
_cell.angle_gamma   90.00
#
_symmetry.space_group_name_H-M   'P 1'
#
loop_
_entity.id
_entity.type
_entity.pdbx_description
1 polymer ?
#
loop_
_entity_poly.entity_id
_entity_poly.type
_entity_poly.pdbx_seq_one_letter_code
_entity_poly.pdbx_strand_id
1 'polypeptide(L)'
;MSLAIAAAQWLALRKYILGRGWLWTTSIGGTVGGYLSSWASFQLAITYGDAVDFLAMYTCLRGFSMGLAQWTILRQDFKLSNWWIVGTTASWYISVLIGSLLMSELGYFLTLFIGAIYGLLTGIILLTLFWYRLKEQ
;
A
#
# COMPACT_ATOMS: atom_id res chain seq x y z
N MET A 1 -12.57 -1.67 -0.20
CA MET A 1 -11.82 -0.71 -1.07
C MET A 1 -10.53 -1.31 -1.59
N SER A 2 -9.69 -1.88 -0.72
CA SER A 2 -8.46 -2.59 -1.07
C SER A 2 -8.62 -3.65 -2.17
N LEU A 3 -9.74 -4.39 -2.19
CA LEU A 3 -10.05 -5.38 -3.23
C LEU A 3 -10.23 -4.78 -4.64
N ALA A 4 -10.83 -3.59 -4.77
CA ALA A 4 -11.04 -2.96 -6.07
C ALA A 4 -9.71 -2.49 -6.67
N ILE A 5 -8.84 -1.89 -5.83
CA ILE A 5 -7.48 -1.49 -6.21
C ILE A 5 -6.65 -2.74 -6.55
N ALA A 6 -6.73 -3.78 -5.72
CA ALA A 6 -6.07 -5.06 -5.97
C ALA A 6 -6.51 -5.68 -7.30
N ALA A 7 -7.80 -5.62 -7.62
CA ALA A 7 -8.35 -6.11 -8.89
C ALA A 7 -7.85 -5.30 -10.09
N ALA A 8 -7.81 -3.97 -9.97
CA ALA A 8 -7.26 -3.09 -11.01
C ALA A 8 -5.77 -3.35 -11.24
N GLN A 9 -4.98 -3.45 -10.18
CA GLN A 9 -3.55 -3.81 -10.25
C GLN A 9 -3.35 -5.22 -10.82
N TRP A 10 -4.19 -6.18 -10.42
CA TRP A 10 -4.15 -7.53 -10.94
C TRP A 10 -4.44 -7.56 -12.44
N LEU A 11 -5.41 -6.78 -12.93
CA LEU A 11 -5.69 -6.69 -14.37
C LEU A 11 -4.48 -6.21 -15.17
N ALA A 12 -3.70 -5.26 -14.63
CA ALA A 12 -2.45 -4.82 -15.24
C ALA A 12 -1.35 -5.90 -15.18
N LEU A 13 -1.27 -6.64 -14.06
CA LEU A 13 -0.26 -7.67 -13.83
C LEU A 13 -0.60 -9.02 -14.48
N ARG A 14 -1.85 -9.29 -14.86
CA ARG A 14 -2.33 -10.62 -15.29
C ARG A 14 -1.62 -11.19 -16.51
N LYS A 15 -1.02 -10.33 -17.34
CA LYS A 15 -0.24 -10.74 -18.52
C LYS A 15 1.15 -11.28 -18.15
N TYR A 16 1.62 -11.00 -16.94
CA TYR A 16 2.98 -11.28 -16.50
C TYR A 16 3.02 -12.20 -15.27
N ILE A 17 2.10 -12.03 -14.32
CA ILE A 17 1.98 -12.86 -13.12
C ILE A 17 0.75 -13.74 -13.27
N LEU A 18 0.98 -15.02 -13.59
CA LEU A 18 -0.09 -16.02 -13.70
C LEU A 18 -0.57 -16.41 -12.31
N GLY A 19 -1.79 -16.02 -11.94
CA GLY A 19 -2.48 -16.54 -10.76
C GLY A 19 -3.26 -15.51 -9.94
N ARG A 20 -4.05 -16.01 -8.99
CA ARG A 20 -4.84 -15.20 -8.03
C ARG A 20 -4.02 -14.76 -6.80
N GLY A 21 -2.72 -15.09 -6.75
CA GLY A 21 -1.83 -14.81 -5.62
C GLY A 21 -1.74 -13.32 -5.27
N TRP A 22 -1.80 -12.43 -6.28
CA TRP A 22 -1.80 -10.98 -6.05
C TRP A 22 -3.03 -10.50 -5.26
N LEU A 23 -4.21 -11.02 -5.58
CA LEU A 23 -5.45 -10.66 -4.88
C LEU A 23 -5.42 -11.17 -3.44
N TRP A 24 -4.93 -12.39 -3.23
CA TRP A 24 -4.80 -12.99 -1.90
C TRP A 24 -3.77 -12.28 -1.03
N THR A 25 -2.57 -12.02 -1.54
CA THR A 25 -1.52 -11.28 -0.81
C THR A 25 -1.96 -9.87 -0.47
N THR A 26 -2.66 -9.19 -1.37
CA THR A 26 -3.18 -7.84 -1.11
C THR A 26 -4.31 -7.84 -0.08
N SER A 27 -5.17 -8.86 -0.10
CA SER A 27 -6.28 -8.99 0.86
C SER A 27 -5.79 -9.41 2.24
N ILE A 28 -4.96 -10.47 2.31
CA ILE A 28 -4.38 -10.96 3.56
C ILE A 28 -3.44 -9.90 4.14
N GLY A 29 -2.54 -9.35 3.33
CA GLY A 29 -1.63 -8.28 3.74
C GLY A 29 -2.38 -7.02 4.19
N GLY A 30 -3.49 -6.67 3.54
CA GLY A 30 -4.32 -5.54 3.95
C GLY A 30 -5.07 -5.76 5.27
N THR A 31 -5.63 -6.96 5.47
CA THR A 31 -6.38 -7.30 6.68
C THR A 31 -5.45 -7.57 7.86
N VAL A 32 -4.54 -8.55 7.72
CA VAL A 32 -3.57 -8.92 8.77
C VAL A 32 -2.64 -7.76 9.06
N GLY A 33 -2.12 -7.10 8.02
CA GLY A 33 -1.29 -5.90 8.18
C GLY A 33 -2.07 -4.77 8.84
N GLY A 34 -3.36 -4.60 8.55
CA GLY A 34 -4.22 -3.64 9.24
C GLY A 34 -4.32 -3.90 10.74
N TYR A 35 -4.62 -5.14 11.15
CA TYR A 35 -4.70 -5.52 12.56
C TYR A 35 -3.35 -5.37 13.28
N LEU A 36 -2.27 -5.86 12.67
CA LEU A 36 -0.93 -5.75 13.23
C LEU A 36 -0.49 -4.28 13.36
N SER A 37 -0.79 -3.45 12.36
CA SER A 37 -0.46 -2.02 12.38
C SER A 37 -1.25 -1.27 13.44
N SER A 38 -2.55 -1.56 13.60
CA SER A 38 -3.36 -0.97 14.67
C SER A 38 -2.82 -1.35 16.04
N TRP A 39 -2.53 -2.64 16.25
CA TRP A 39 -2.00 -3.11 17.53
C TRP A 39 -0.62 -2.52 17.84
N ALA A 40 0.31 -2.55 16.89
CA ALA A 40 1.65 -2.01 17.07
C ALA A 40 1.64 -0.48 17.30
N SER A 41 0.82 0.26 16.55
CA SER A 41 0.67 1.71 16.76
C SER A 41 0.09 2.04 18.13
N PHE A 42 -0.85 1.21 18.61
CA PHE A 42 -1.44 1.38 19.94
C PHE A 42 -0.42 1.12 21.05
N GLN A 43 0.39 0.07 20.93
CA GLN A 43 1.48 -0.20 21.88
C GLN A 43 2.50 0.95 21.90
N LEU A 44 2.88 1.48 20.72
CA LEU A 44 3.79 2.61 20.61
C LEU A 44 3.21 3.87 21.24
N ALA A 45 1.93 4.17 21.01
CA ALA A 45 1.27 5.33 21.60
C ALA A 45 1.15 5.20 23.14
N ILE A 46 0.89 4.01 23.68
CA ILE A 46 0.92 3.81 25.14
C ILE A 46 2.33 4.00 25.71
N THR A 47 3.34 3.48 25.01
CA THR A 47 4.72 3.47 25.51
C THR A 47 5.37 4.85 25.46
N TYR A 48 5.12 5.61 24.40
CA TYR A 48 5.82 6.86 24.11
C TYR A 48 4.91 8.10 24.15
N GLY A 49 3.60 7.93 24.36
CA GLY A 49 2.64 9.03 24.44
C GLY A 49 2.65 9.92 23.20
N ASP A 50 2.64 11.23 23.42
CA ASP A 50 2.60 12.25 22.37
C ASP A 50 3.89 12.34 21.53
N ALA A 51 4.96 11.63 21.90
CA ALA A 51 6.19 11.59 21.11
C ALA A 51 6.00 10.84 19.78
N VAL A 52 4.91 10.09 19.61
CA VAL A 52 4.61 9.31 18.40
C VAL A 52 3.26 9.72 17.83
N ASP A 53 3.27 10.22 16.59
CA ASP A 53 2.04 10.43 15.83
C ASP A 53 1.42 9.07 15.46
N PHE A 54 0.34 8.72 16.16
CA PHE A 54 -0.39 7.47 15.96
C PHE A 54 -0.85 7.28 14.51
N LEU A 55 -1.29 8.36 13.85
CA LEU A 55 -1.79 8.31 12.48
C LEU A 55 -0.63 8.05 11.51
N ALA A 56 0.48 8.77 11.66
CA ALA A 56 1.67 8.54 10.85
C ALA A 56 2.20 7.11 11.03
N MET A 57 2.22 6.60 12.27
CA MET A 57 2.77 5.29 12.56
C MET A 57 1.88 4.15 12.04
N TYR A 58 0.57 4.28 12.21
CA TYR A 58 -0.41 3.34 11.65
C TYR A 58 -0.30 3.26 10.12
N THR A 59 -0.20 4.40 9.45
CA THR A 59 -0.17 4.45 7.99
C THR A 59 1.11 3.86 7.40
N CYS A 60 2.26 4.18 8.00
CA CYS A 60 3.54 3.61 7.63
C CYS A 60 3.56 2.08 7.84
N LEU A 61 3.15 1.59 9.01
CA LEU A 61 3.11 0.15 9.29
C LEU A 61 2.16 -0.59 8.35
N ARG A 62 1.02 0.02 8.03
CA ARG A 62 0.04 -0.59 7.12
C ARG A 62 0.59 -0.69 5.70
N GLY A 63 1.20 0.39 5.21
CA GLY A 63 1.82 0.40 3.89
C GLY A 63 3.00 -0.56 3.77
N PHE A 64 3.82 -0.63 4.81
CA PHE A 64 4.94 -1.57 4.89
C PHE A 64 4.46 -3.04 4.88
N SER A 65 3.47 -3.37 5.70
CA SER A 65 2.91 -4.73 5.79
C SER A 65 2.32 -5.19 4.45
N MET A 66 1.58 -4.29 3.79
CA MET A 66 0.98 -4.55 2.48
C MET A 66 2.05 -4.66 1.38
N GLY A 67 3.02 -3.75 1.40
CA GLY A 67 4.16 -3.74 0.49
C GLY A 67 5.00 -5.01 0.58
N LEU A 68 5.27 -5.48 1.80
CA LEU A 68 5.97 -6.75 2.05
C LEU A 68 5.20 -7.94 1.48
N ALA A 69 3.89 -8.03 1.73
CA ALA A 69 3.07 -9.12 1.22
C ALA A 69 3.11 -9.17 -0.32
N GLN A 70 2.95 -8.02 -0.97
CA GLN A 70 3.01 -7.90 -2.44
C GLN A 70 4.43 -8.11 -3.00
N TRP A 71 5.46 -7.70 -2.26
CA TRP A 71 6.86 -7.88 -2.63
C TRP A 71 7.24 -9.35 -2.76
N THR A 72 6.67 -10.25 -1.95
CA THR A 72 6.95 -11.70 -2.06
C THR A 72 6.66 -12.28 -3.44
N ILE A 73 5.71 -11.69 -4.16
CA ILE A 73 5.37 -12.02 -5.54
C ILE A 73 6.30 -11.26 -6.50
N LEU A 74 6.41 -9.93 -6.36
CA LEU A 74 7.19 -9.11 -7.29
C LEU A 74 8.68 -9.45 -7.34
N ARG A 75 9.26 -9.95 -6.24
CA ARG A 75 10.68 -10.32 -6.19
C ARG A 75 11.06 -11.47 -7.13
N GLN A 76 10.08 -12.27 -7.58
CA GLN A 76 10.33 -13.37 -8.51
C GLN A 76 10.56 -12.86 -9.93
N ASP A 77 9.96 -11.71 -10.28
CA ASP A 77 9.92 -11.21 -11.66
C ASP A 77 10.70 -9.90 -11.88
N PHE A 78 10.96 -9.11 -10.83
CA PHE A 78 11.57 -7.77 -10.93
C PHE A 78 12.76 -7.57 -9.98
N LYS A 79 13.93 -7.21 -10.54
CA LYS A 79 15.16 -6.90 -9.77
C LYS A 79 15.00 -5.66 -8.86
N LEU A 80 14.25 -4.65 -9.31
CA LEU A 80 13.97 -3.42 -8.53
C LEU A 80 12.76 -3.56 -7.59
N SER A 81 12.29 -4.78 -7.33
CA SER A 81 11.14 -5.06 -6.46
C SER A 81 11.30 -4.51 -5.04
N ASN A 82 12.52 -4.34 -4.52
CA ASN A 82 12.74 -3.78 -3.18
C ASN A 82 12.21 -2.33 -3.04
N TRP A 83 12.20 -1.55 -4.13
CA TRP A 83 11.62 -0.20 -4.15
C TRP A 83 10.09 -0.21 -4.03
N TRP A 84 9.44 -1.36 -4.26
CA TRP A 84 8.00 -1.51 -4.09
C TRP A 84 7.56 -1.24 -2.64
N ILE A 85 8.32 -1.73 -1.66
CA ILE A 85 7.98 -1.58 -0.25
C ILE A 85 8.05 -0.11 0.15
N VAL A 86 9.09 0.59 -0.30
CA VAL A 86 9.25 2.04 -0.05
C VAL A 86 8.11 2.81 -0.71
N GLY A 87 7.82 2.52 -1.99
CA GLY A 87 6.77 3.18 -2.74
C GLY A 87 5.37 2.95 -2.17
N THR A 88 5.04 1.74 -1.73
CA THR A 88 3.75 1.41 -1.10
C THR A 88 3.59 2.05 0.28
N THR A 89 4.66 2.09 1.08
CA THR A 89 4.68 2.77 2.38
C THR A 89 4.45 4.27 2.20
N ALA A 90 5.21 4.91 1.31
CA ALA A 90 5.05 6.32 0.99
C ALA A 90 3.65 6.63 0.43
N SER A 91 3.12 5.76 -0.44
CA SER A 91 1.78 5.92 -1.02
C SER A 91 0.68 5.90 0.03
N TRP A 92 0.80 5.05 1.06
CA TRP A 92 -0.16 5.01 2.17
C TRP A 92 -0.09 6.29 3.00
N TYR A 93 1.13 6.70 3.37
CA TYR A 93 1.35 7.91 4.16
C TYR A 93 0.80 9.15 3.43
N ILE A 94 1.17 9.35 2.17
CA ILE A 94 0.71 10.49 1.35
C ILE A 94 -0.81 10.50 1.19
N SER A 95 -1.41 9.34 0.90
CA SER A 95 -2.87 9.23 0.73
C SER A 95 -3.62 9.65 1.98
N VAL A 96 -3.15 9.22 3.16
CA VAL A 96 -3.81 9.55 4.44
C VAL A 96 -3.49 10.98 4.86
N LEU A 97 -2.29 11.49 4.61
CA LEU A 97 -1.96 12.90 4.84
C LEU A 97 -2.89 13.82 4.04
N ILE A 98 -3.01 13.60 2.73
CA ILE A 98 -3.92 14.37 1.88
C ILE A 98 -5.37 14.17 2.32
N GLY A 99 -5.77 12.94 2.66
CA GLY A 99 -7.10 12.66 3.19
C GLY A 99 -7.39 13.44 4.48
N SER A 100 -6.44 13.50 5.40
CA SER A 100 -6.61 14.21 6.68
C SER A 100 -6.83 15.71 6.50
N LEU A 101 -6.17 16.32 5.51
CA LEU A 101 -6.34 17.74 5.16
C LEU A 101 -7.72 18.04 4.56
N LEU A 102 -8.35 17.05 3.94
CA LEU A 102 -9.64 17.16 3.26
C LEU A 102 -10.78 16.48 4.04
N MET A 103 -10.54 16.11 5.29
CA MET A 103 -11.50 15.37 6.12
C MET A 103 -12.80 16.15 6.33
N SER A 104 -12.72 17.49 6.48
CA SER A 104 -13.89 18.36 6.65
C SER A 104 -14.78 18.42 5.41
N GLU A 105 -14.17 18.32 4.22
CA GLU A 105 -14.86 18.49 2.94
C GLU A 105 -15.43 17.16 2.39
N LEU A 106 -14.72 16.05 2.61
CA LEU A 106 -15.04 14.77 1.97
C LEU A 106 -16.01 13.91 2.77
N GLY A 107 -16.09 14.07 4.09
CA GLY A 107 -16.97 13.29 4.96
C GLY A 107 -16.93 11.79 4.67
N TYR A 108 -18.07 11.22 4.25
CA TYR A 108 -18.20 9.79 3.91
C TYR A 108 -17.34 9.31 2.73
N PHE A 109 -16.96 10.21 1.81
CA PHE A 109 -16.12 9.87 0.65
C PHE A 109 -14.63 9.80 0.98
N LEU A 110 -14.22 10.21 2.19
CA LEU A 110 -12.82 10.28 2.59
C LEU A 110 -12.07 8.97 2.37
N THR A 111 -12.63 7.85 2.84
CA THR A 111 -12.00 6.52 2.69
C THR A 111 -11.84 6.13 1.22
N LEU A 112 -12.79 6.53 0.37
CA LEU A 112 -12.78 6.27 -1.07
C LEU A 112 -11.70 7.10 -1.76
N PHE A 113 -11.58 8.35 -1.37
CA PHE A 113 -10.57 9.28 -1.86
C PHE A 113 -9.15 8.83 -1.49
N ILE A 114 -8.90 8.47 -0.22
CA ILE A 114 -7.64 7.90 0.25
C ILE A 114 -7.29 6.65 -0.56
N GLY A 115 -8.26 5.75 -0.76
CA GLY A 115 -8.08 4.57 -1.59
C GLY A 115 -7.72 4.89 -3.05
N ALA A 116 -8.35 5.91 -3.64
CA ALA A 116 -8.09 6.32 -5.01
C ALA A 116 -6.67 6.87 -5.19
N ILE A 117 -6.22 7.76 -4.30
CA ILE A 117 -4.84 8.29 -4.31
C ILE A 117 -3.85 7.14 -4.15
N TYR A 118 -4.10 6.23 -3.20
CA TYR A 118 -3.22 5.10 -2.97
C TYR A 118 -3.11 4.20 -4.21
N GLY A 119 -4.24 3.90 -4.85
CA GLY A 119 -4.29 3.10 -6.08
C GLY A 119 -3.55 3.77 -7.24
N LEU A 120 -3.68 5.09 -7.37
CA LEU A 120 -3.01 5.88 -8.40
C LEU A 120 -1.49 5.87 -8.20
N LEU A 121 -1.01 6.17 -6.99
CA LEU A 121 0.42 6.21 -6.68
C LEU A 121 1.08 4.84 -6.88
N THR A 122 0.46 3.78 -6.35
CA THR A 122 0.97 2.42 -6.52
C THR A 122 0.89 1.93 -7.97
N GLY A 123 -0.12 2.37 -8.73
CA GLY A 123 -0.22 2.12 -10.16
C GLY A 123 0.92 2.76 -10.96
N ILE A 124 1.26 4.01 -10.66
CA ILE A 124 2.42 4.70 -11.27
C ILE A 124 3.71 3.95 -10.97
N ILE A 125 3.91 3.53 -9.72
CA ILE A 125 5.11 2.77 -9.33
C ILE A 125 5.20 1.45 -10.11
N LEU A 126 4.09 0.70 -10.25
CA LEU A 126 4.08 -0.51 -11.09
C LEU A 126 4.48 -0.21 -12.53
N LEU A 127 3.93 0.85 -13.13
CA LEU A 127 4.28 1.24 -14.50
C LEU A 127 5.77 1.58 -14.64
N THR A 128 6.37 2.26 -13.66
CA THR A 128 7.81 2.53 -13.67
C THR A 128 8.65 1.25 -13.56
N LEU A 129 8.27 0.31 -12.70
CA LEU A 129 8.94 -0.99 -12.58
C LEU A 129 8.87 -1.79 -13.88
N PHE A 130 7.74 -1.75 -14.57
CA PHE A 130 7.58 -2.36 -15.90
C PHE A 130 8.46 -1.70 -16.95
N TRP A 131 8.52 -0.36 -16.97
CA TRP A 131 9.31 0.36 -17.95
C TRP A 131 10.81 0.09 -17.78
N TYR A 132 11.29 0.00 -16.54
CA TYR A 132 12.67 -0.38 -16.26
C TYR A 132 13.00 -1.80 -16.72
N ARG A 133 12.10 -2.77 -16.51
CA ARG A 133 12.29 -4.14 -16.99
C ARG A 133 12.43 -4.21 -18.51
N LEU A 134 11.62 -3.46 -19.26
CA LEU A 134 11.66 -3.43 -20.73
C LEU A 134 12.98 -2.85 -21.28
N LYS A 135 13.65 -1.97 -20.53
CA LYS A 135 14.96 -1.42 -20.91
C LYS A 135 16.13 -2.37 -20.63
N GLU A 136 15.94 -3.35 -19.74
CA GLU A 136 16.96 -4.35 -19.40
C GLU A 136 16.92 -5.61 -20.29
N GLN A 137 15.92 -5.74 -21.18
CA GLN A 137 15.83 -6.79 -22.20
C GLN A 137 16.42 -6.33 -23.53
#